data_AF-A0A7Z8QT14-F1
#
_entry.id   AF-A0A7Z8QT14-F1
#
_cell.length_a   1.000
_cell.length_b   1.000
_cell.length_c   1.000
_cell.angle_alpha   90.00
_cell.angle_beta   90.00
_cell.angle_gamma   90.00
#
_symmetry.space_group_name_H-M   'P 1'
#
loop_
_entity.id
_entity.type
_entity.pdbx_description
1 polymer ?
#
loop_
_entity_poly.entity_id
_entity_poly.type
_entity_poly.pdbx_seq_one_letter_code
_entity_poly.pdbx_strand_id
1 'polypeptide(L)'
;MFLPSRFIFRHYFFIALFLLGTTPASAHFKLNLNVRILHVEHLADGLNVYMRLPMPYLVAHLLGELDASGLPLPAPYTRNRREEGKLVHYVDVVQLKRSTDGLAMLAQHGLNLTVDEESVKVKVEHLRIYKNGTQPDFATLDDAQRAFQSTQAFNTLEHGVYVGDATVDVL
;
A
#
# COMPACT_ATOMS: atom_id res chain seq x y z
N MET A 1 -1.48 67.87 -15.17
CA MET A 1 -2.02 66.66 -14.54
C MET A 1 -1.13 65.49 -14.94
N PHE A 2 -0.09 65.21 -14.15
CA PHE A 2 0.94 64.22 -14.49
C PHE A 2 0.76 62.92 -13.71
N LEU A 3 0.99 61.81 -14.43
CA LEU A 3 1.37 60.45 -14.02
C LEU A 3 0.28 59.42 -13.64
N PRO A 4 0.12 58.38 -14.49
CA PRO A 4 -0.07 57.01 -14.03
C PRO A 4 1.16 56.11 -14.33
N SER A 5 2.22 56.63 -14.97
CA SER A 5 3.34 55.82 -15.49
C SER A 5 4.15 55.09 -14.39
N ARG A 6 4.35 55.73 -13.22
CA ARG A 6 5.08 55.11 -12.10
C ARG A 6 4.32 53.95 -11.45
N PHE A 7 2.98 54.03 -11.40
CA PHE A 7 2.16 52.94 -10.89
C PHE A 7 2.18 51.75 -11.82
N ILE A 8 2.03 51.98 -13.13
CA ILE A 8 2.07 50.93 -14.15
C ILE A 8 3.42 50.21 -14.14
N PHE A 9 4.53 50.96 -14.10
CA PHE A 9 5.87 50.37 -14.03
C PHE A 9 6.08 49.53 -12.77
N ARG A 10 5.60 50.00 -11.62
CA ARG A 10 5.70 49.28 -10.35
C ARG A 10 4.87 48.00 -10.33
N HIS A 11 3.70 47.98 -10.98
CA HIS A 11 2.90 46.76 -11.14
C HIS A 11 3.59 45.73 -12.03
N TYR A 12 4.12 46.15 -13.19
CA TYR A 12 4.86 45.25 -14.06
C TYR A 12 6.14 44.72 -13.40
N PHE A 13 6.84 45.56 -12.64
CA PHE A 13 8.01 45.13 -11.88
C PHE A 13 7.65 44.10 -10.81
N PHE A 14 6.56 44.32 -10.06
CA PHE A 14 6.08 43.34 -9.07
C PHE A 14 5.66 42.01 -9.71
N ILE A 15 4.95 42.06 -10.84
CA ILE A 15 4.53 40.85 -11.57
C ILE A 15 5.76 40.09 -12.11
N ALA A 16 6.72 40.80 -12.70
CA ALA A 16 7.97 40.20 -13.19
C ALA A 16 8.77 39.56 -12.05
N LEU A 17 8.84 40.20 -10.89
CA LEU A 17 9.51 39.67 -9.70
C LEU A 17 8.79 38.42 -9.15
N PHE A 18 7.46 38.39 -9.20
CA PHE A 18 6.67 37.23 -8.76
C PHE A 18 6.87 36.02 -9.68
N LEU A 19 6.92 36.24 -11.00
CA LEU A 19 7.18 35.19 -12.00
C LEU A 19 8.60 34.61 -11.92
N LEU A 20 9.58 35.39 -11.45
CA LEU A 20 10.94 34.91 -11.19
C LEU A 20 11.05 34.04 -9.93
N GLY A 21 10.06 34.10 -9.04
CA GLY A 21 10.01 33.33 -7.79
C GLY A 21 9.25 32.00 -7.90
N THR A 22 8.57 31.73 -9.01
CA THR A 22 7.85 30.46 -9.21
C THR A 22 8.81 29.39 -9.69
N THR A 23 9.41 28.63 -8.77
CA THR A 23 10.01 27.35 -9.10
C THR A 23 8.89 26.32 -9.29
N PRO A 24 9.02 25.37 -10.23
CA PRO A 24 8.08 24.25 -10.30
C PRO A 24 8.17 23.48 -8.98
N ALA A 25 7.12 23.57 -8.18
CA ALA A 25 6.94 22.69 -7.03
C ALA A 25 6.60 21.30 -7.57
N SER A 26 7.62 20.51 -7.87
CA SER A 26 7.45 19.08 -8.09
C SER A 26 7.18 18.45 -6.74
N ALA A 27 5.92 18.12 -6.47
CA ALA A 27 5.61 17.11 -5.49
C ALA A 27 6.17 15.79 -6.03
N HIS A 28 7.38 15.43 -5.60
CA HIS A 28 7.84 14.05 -5.68
C HIS A 28 6.96 13.26 -4.72
N PHE A 29 5.75 12.91 -5.14
CA PHE A 29 4.96 11.91 -4.45
C PHE A 29 5.86 10.68 -4.38
N LYS A 30 6.37 10.41 -3.17
CA LYS A 30 7.21 9.25 -2.92
C LYS A 30 6.28 8.07 -3.14
N LEU A 31 6.34 7.51 -4.34
CA LEU A 31 5.46 6.44 -4.86
C LEU A 31 5.70 5.10 -4.16
N ASN A 32 6.19 5.11 -2.91
CA ASN A 32 5.90 4.02 -2.01
C ASN A 32 4.39 4.10 -1.78
N LEU A 33 3.63 3.34 -2.56
CA LEU A 33 2.20 3.10 -2.45
C LEU A 33 1.90 2.38 -1.12
N ASN A 34 2.37 2.95 0.00
CA ASN A 34 2.06 2.55 1.36
C ASN A 34 0.66 3.06 1.75
N VAL A 35 -0.27 3.04 0.79
CA VAL A 35 -1.61 3.58 0.96
C VAL A 35 -2.40 2.55 1.76
N ARG A 36 -2.95 3.02 2.88
CA ARG A 36 -3.96 2.30 3.64
C ARG A 36 -5.31 2.86 3.24
N ILE A 37 -6.20 2.01 2.78
CA ILE A 37 -7.58 2.39 2.49
C ILE A 37 -8.48 1.41 3.21
N LEU A 38 -9.53 1.90 3.87
CA LEU A 38 -10.56 1.09 4.48
C LEU A 38 -11.91 1.59 4.00
N HIS A 39 -12.76 0.68 3.54
CA HIS A 39 -14.17 0.92 3.28
C HIS A 39 -14.99 -0.02 4.15
N VAL A 40 -16.08 0.50 4.70
CA VAL A 40 -16.99 -0.27 5.56
C VAL A 40 -18.34 -0.31 4.88
N GLU A 41 -18.85 -1.51 4.68
CA GLU A 41 -20.23 -1.74 4.26
C GLU A 41 -21.02 -2.27 5.46
N HIS A 42 -22.14 -1.61 5.74
CA HIS A 42 -23.06 -2.01 6.80
C HIS A 42 -24.08 -3.00 6.26
N LEU A 43 -24.13 -4.19 6.86
CA LEU A 43 -25.10 -5.24 6.54
C LEU A 43 -26.18 -5.30 7.63
N ALA A 44 -27.23 -6.09 7.38
CA ALA A 44 -28.31 -6.29 8.35
C ALA A 44 -27.84 -7.04 9.62
N ASP A 45 -26.81 -7.87 9.50
CA ASP A 45 -26.30 -8.78 10.53
C ASP A 45 -24.81 -8.59 10.83
N GLY A 46 -24.17 -7.54 10.30
CA GLY A 46 -22.75 -7.30 10.52
C GLY A 46 -22.16 -6.21 9.64
N LEU A 47 -20.85 -6.29 9.44
CA LEU A 47 -20.07 -5.35 8.64
C LEU A 47 -19.14 -6.14 7.71
N ASN A 48 -19.02 -5.67 6.47
CA ASN A 48 -17.87 -6.02 5.63
C ASN A 48 -16.84 -4.90 5.72
N VAL A 49 -15.57 -5.25 5.88
CA VAL A 49 -14.47 -4.27 5.91
C VAL A 49 -13.49 -4.57 4.79
N TYR A 50 -13.51 -3.73 3.77
CA TYR A 50 -12.60 -3.83 2.64
C TYR A 50 -11.36 -3.00 2.92
N MET A 51 -10.20 -3.64 2.97
CA MET A 51 -8.94 -2.98 3.29
C MET A 51 -7.94 -3.15 2.15
N ARG A 52 -7.17 -2.09 1.89
CA ARG A 52 -5.95 -2.13 1.09
C ARG A 52 -4.77 -1.81 2.00
N LEU A 53 -3.82 -2.72 2.06
CA LEU A 53 -2.68 -2.66 2.96
C LEU A 53 -1.37 -2.90 2.21
N PRO A 54 -0.28 -2.21 2.57
CA PRO A 54 1.05 -2.58 2.11
C PRO A 54 1.43 -3.94 2.71
N MET A 55 1.97 -4.86 1.89
CA MET A 55 2.40 -6.18 2.37
C MET A 55 3.35 -6.13 3.59
N PRO A 56 4.26 -5.15 3.74
CA PRO A 56 5.11 -5.07 4.93
C PRO A 56 4.35 -5.05 6.25
N TYR A 57 3.11 -4.57 6.30
CA TYR A 57 2.33 -4.56 7.54
C TYR A 57 1.94 -5.94 8.03
N LEU A 58 1.87 -6.92 7.11
CA LEU A 58 1.52 -8.29 7.44
C LEU A 58 2.73 -9.11 7.90
N VAL A 59 3.93 -8.78 7.40
CA VAL A 59 5.08 -9.70 7.48
C VAL A 59 6.36 -9.10 8.06
N ALA A 60 6.53 -7.78 8.12
CA ALA A 60 7.83 -7.17 8.48
C ALA A 60 8.29 -7.49 9.91
N HIS A 61 7.37 -7.77 10.82
CA HIS A 61 7.66 -8.12 12.21
C HIS A 61 7.94 -9.62 12.43
N LEU A 62 7.86 -10.44 11.38
CA LEU A 62 7.93 -11.91 11.44
C LEU A 62 9.26 -12.49 10.94
N LEU A 63 10.33 -11.69 10.95
CA LEU A 63 11.67 -12.19 10.64
C LEU A 63 12.14 -13.14 11.74
N GLY A 64 12.63 -14.31 11.34
CA GLY A 64 13.13 -15.31 12.28
C GLY A 64 14.61 -15.14 12.63
N GLU A 65 15.14 -16.12 13.36
CA GLU A 65 16.55 -16.16 13.77
C GLU A 65 17.52 -16.10 12.58
N LEU A 66 18.75 -15.67 12.85
CA LEU A 66 19.82 -15.65 11.84
C LEU A 66 20.27 -17.07 11.52
N ASP A 67 20.36 -17.39 10.23
CA ASP A 67 20.95 -18.63 9.74
C ASP A 67 22.50 -18.58 9.76
N ALA A 68 23.14 -19.68 9.38
CA ALA A 68 24.60 -19.81 9.32
C ALA A 68 25.27 -18.83 8.34
N SER A 69 24.52 -18.23 7.41
CA SER A 69 25.00 -17.19 6.49
C SER A 69 24.81 -15.76 7.03
N GLY A 70 24.28 -15.64 8.25
CA GLY A 70 23.96 -14.38 8.90
C GLY A 70 22.75 -13.68 8.25
N LEU A 71 21.83 -14.44 7.66
CA LEU A 71 20.55 -13.92 7.15
C LEU A 71 19.42 -14.35 8.07
N PRO A 72 18.47 -13.46 8.42
CA PRO A 72 17.29 -13.90 9.16
C PRO A 72 16.49 -14.87 8.32
N LEU A 73 15.85 -15.85 8.97
CA LEU A 73 14.84 -16.67 8.31
C LEU A 73 13.74 -15.74 7.73
N PRO A 74 13.30 -15.96 6.48
CA PRO A 74 12.29 -15.12 5.87
C PRO A 74 10.96 -15.25 6.59
N ALA A 75 10.22 -14.15 6.67
CA ALA A 75 8.83 -14.18 7.12
C ALA A 75 7.98 -15.05 6.18
N PRO A 76 6.84 -15.61 6.64
CA PRO A 76 5.91 -16.34 5.78
C PRO A 76 5.58 -15.54 4.51
N TYR A 77 5.45 -16.23 3.37
CA TYR A 77 5.21 -15.61 2.07
C TYR A 77 6.29 -14.65 1.57
N THR A 78 7.48 -14.66 2.19
CA THR A 78 8.63 -13.88 1.73
C THR A 78 9.83 -14.78 1.47
N ARG A 79 10.80 -14.25 0.72
CA ARG A 79 12.13 -14.83 0.53
C ARG A 79 13.16 -13.74 0.74
N ASN A 80 14.25 -14.10 1.40
CA ASN A 80 15.37 -13.20 1.64
C ASN A 80 16.45 -13.42 0.58
N ARG A 81 17.07 -12.33 0.13
CA ARG A 81 18.23 -12.36 -0.76
C ARG A 81 19.22 -11.29 -0.32
N ARG A 82 20.52 -11.52 -0.58
CA ARG A 82 21.53 -10.45 -0.53
C ARG A 82 21.72 -9.86 -1.92
N GLU A 83 21.59 -8.55 -2.02
CA GLU A 83 21.89 -7.77 -3.23
C GLU A 83 22.80 -6.61 -2.83
N GLU A 84 23.96 -6.49 -3.48
CA GLU A 84 24.97 -5.46 -3.17
C GLU A 84 25.32 -5.37 -1.67
N GLY A 85 25.38 -6.52 -0.99
CA GLY A 85 25.66 -6.60 0.44
C GLY A 85 24.49 -6.24 1.38
N LYS A 86 23.33 -5.84 0.84
CA LYS A 86 22.13 -5.51 1.60
C LYS A 86 21.14 -6.68 1.59
N LEU A 87 20.48 -6.90 2.72
CA LEU A 87 19.34 -7.80 2.80
C LEU A 87 18.14 -7.16 2.11
N VAL A 88 17.52 -7.89 1.19
CA VAL A 88 16.27 -7.51 0.52
C VAL A 88 15.23 -8.62 0.67
N HIS A 89 13.96 -8.22 0.71
CA HIS A 89 12.83 -9.10 0.93
C HIS A 89 11.97 -9.14 -0.34
N TYR A 90 11.78 -10.33 -0.89
CA TYR A 90 10.93 -10.58 -2.05
C TYR A 90 9.66 -11.33 -1.64
N VAL A 91 8.59 -11.14 -2.40
CA VAL A 91 7.39 -11.95 -2.30
C VAL A 91 7.67 -13.39 -2.75
N ASP A 92 7.19 -14.37 -1.98
CA ASP A 92 7.21 -15.78 -2.36
C ASP A 92 5.95 -16.17 -3.12
N VAL A 93 5.98 -15.99 -4.44
CA VAL A 93 4.85 -16.33 -5.33
C VAL A 93 4.54 -17.82 -5.32
N VAL A 94 5.53 -18.68 -5.05
CA VAL A 94 5.32 -20.13 -5.01
C VAL A 94 4.47 -20.49 -3.80
N GLN A 95 4.72 -19.89 -2.63
CA GLN A 95 3.85 -20.06 -1.47
C GLN A 95 2.44 -19.52 -1.72
N LEU A 96 2.32 -18.31 -2.29
CA LEU A 96 1.02 -17.69 -2.57
C LEU A 96 0.15 -18.52 -3.52
N LYS A 97 0.75 -19.12 -4.55
CA LYS A 97 0.04 -20.00 -5.49
C LYS A 97 -0.44 -21.31 -4.85
N ARG A 98 0.20 -21.77 -3.79
CA ARG A 98 -0.20 -22.99 -3.06
C ARG A 98 -1.40 -22.71 -2.16
N SER A 99 -1.35 -21.65 -1.37
CA SER A 99 -2.47 -21.21 -0.53
C SER A 99 -2.19 -19.81 0.01
N THR A 100 -3.23 -18.97 0.07
CA THR A 100 -3.19 -17.65 0.71
C THR A 100 -3.72 -17.66 2.15
N ASP A 101 -4.11 -18.82 2.68
CA ASP A 101 -4.81 -18.92 3.98
C ASP A 101 -3.92 -18.45 5.14
N GLY A 102 -2.63 -18.77 5.10
CA GLY A 102 -1.68 -18.27 6.08
C GLY A 102 -1.57 -16.74 6.07
N LEU A 103 -1.60 -16.13 4.89
CA LEU A 103 -1.54 -14.67 4.75
C LEU A 103 -2.85 -14.02 5.22
N ALA A 104 -3.99 -14.67 4.97
CA ALA A 104 -5.29 -14.27 5.49
C ALA A 104 -5.31 -14.33 7.03
N MET A 105 -4.74 -15.37 7.65
CA MET A 105 -4.59 -15.43 9.11
C MET A 105 -3.70 -14.31 9.65
N LEU A 106 -2.60 -13.99 8.98
CA LEU A 106 -1.74 -12.86 9.38
C LEU A 106 -2.50 -11.52 9.32
N ALA A 107 -3.30 -11.31 8.26
CA ALA A 107 -4.17 -10.14 8.16
C ALA A 107 -5.20 -10.11 9.29
N GLN A 108 -5.85 -11.23 9.58
CA GLN A 108 -6.83 -11.36 10.65
C GLN A 108 -6.24 -11.05 12.03
N HIS A 109 -5.06 -11.58 12.35
CA HIS A 109 -4.38 -11.33 13.63
C HIS A 109 -3.90 -9.88 13.80
N GLY A 110 -3.65 -9.19 12.68
CA GLY A 110 -3.30 -7.77 12.68
C GLY A 110 -4.47 -6.84 12.97
N LEU A 111 -5.72 -7.34 12.99
CA LEU A 111 -6.91 -6.55 13.25
C LEU A 111 -7.36 -6.70 14.70
N ASN A 112 -7.59 -5.56 15.33
CA ASN A 112 -8.28 -5.47 16.61
C ASN A 112 -9.53 -4.61 16.42
N LEU A 113 -10.67 -5.27 16.21
CA LEU A 113 -11.97 -4.61 16.10
C LEU A 113 -12.74 -4.79 17.40
N THR A 114 -13.28 -3.70 17.92
CA THR A 114 -14.10 -3.69 19.13
C THR A 114 -15.43 -3.00 18.87
N VAL A 115 -16.48 -3.52 19.49
CA VAL A 115 -17.82 -2.91 19.55
C VAL A 115 -18.19 -2.85 21.02
N ASP A 116 -18.51 -1.66 21.52
CA ASP A 116 -18.81 -1.43 22.94
C ASP A 116 -17.75 -2.03 23.88
N GLU A 117 -16.47 -1.87 23.52
CA GLU A 117 -15.28 -2.39 24.23
C GLU A 117 -15.10 -3.92 24.18
N GLU A 118 -16.02 -4.67 23.57
CA GLU A 118 -15.88 -6.10 23.33
C GLU A 118 -15.19 -6.40 22.01
N SER A 119 -14.21 -7.30 22.01
CA SER A 119 -13.54 -7.76 20.79
C SER A 119 -14.49 -8.55 19.90
N VAL A 120 -14.54 -8.18 18.63
CA VAL A 120 -15.35 -8.86 17.62
C VAL A 120 -14.53 -9.95 16.94
N LYS A 121 -15.15 -11.11 16.74
CA LYS A 121 -14.54 -12.17 15.94
C LYS A 121 -14.54 -11.77 14.46
N VAL A 122 -13.36 -11.47 13.95
CA VAL A 122 -13.14 -11.23 12.52
C VAL A 122 -12.87 -12.52 11.77
N LYS A 123 -13.27 -12.57 10.50
CA LYS A 123 -12.91 -13.61 9.54
C LYS A 123 -12.54 -12.92 8.24
N VAL A 124 -11.41 -13.30 7.67
CA VAL A 124 -11.04 -12.87 6.30
C VAL A 124 -11.75 -13.80 5.32
N GLU A 125 -12.62 -13.25 4.49
CA GLU A 125 -13.33 -13.98 3.44
C GLU A 125 -12.48 -14.07 2.17
N HIS A 126 -11.82 -12.97 1.80
CA HIS A 126 -11.03 -12.90 0.59
C HIS A 126 -9.75 -12.10 0.75
N LEU A 127 -8.71 -12.55 0.04
CA LEU A 127 -7.43 -11.87 -0.03
C LEU A 127 -6.97 -11.78 -1.49
N ARG A 128 -6.43 -10.62 -1.85
CA ARG A 128 -5.79 -10.36 -3.14
C ARG A 128 -4.44 -9.70 -2.92
N ILE A 129 -3.48 -9.96 -3.80
CA ILE A 129 -2.14 -9.40 -3.73
C ILE A 129 -1.67 -8.93 -5.10
N TYR A 130 -1.02 -7.77 -5.14
CA TYR A 130 -0.64 -7.09 -6.36
C TYR A 130 0.77 -6.53 -6.25
N LYS A 131 1.44 -6.43 -7.40
CA LYS A 131 2.55 -5.49 -7.53
C LYS A 131 1.98 -4.07 -7.51
N ASN A 132 2.63 -3.17 -6.81
CA ASN A 132 2.25 -1.76 -6.78
C ASN A 132 2.09 -1.19 -8.19
N GLY A 133 0.97 -0.52 -8.43
CA GLY A 133 0.56 0.04 -9.72
C GLY A 133 -0.21 -0.93 -10.62
N THR A 134 -0.41 -2.19 -10.21
CA THR A 134 -1.19 -3.18 -10.97
C THR A 134 -2.51 -3.56 -10.31
N GLN A 135 -2.72 -3.12 -9.07
CA GLN A 135 -3.97 -3.30 -8.35
C GLN A 135 -5.11 -2.49 -8.99
N PRO A 136 -6.36 -2.97 -8.90
CA PRO A 136 -7.53 -2.22 -9.37
C PRO A 136 -7.76 -0.95 -8.52
N ASP A 137 -8.64 -0.07 -9.00
CA ASP A 137 -9.13 1.06 -8.23
C ASP A 137 -9.73 0.61 -6.90
N PHE A 138 -9.65 1.48 -5.89
CA PHE A 138 -10.11 1.19 -4.52
C PHE A 138 -10.48 2.49 -3.78
N ALA A 139 -10.84 3.54 -4.52
CA ALA A 139 -11.05 4.86 -3.95
C ALA A 139 -12.44 5.00 -3.30
N THR A 140 -13.40 4.21 -3.77
CA THR A 140 -14.78 4.15 -3.26
C THR A 140 -15.14 2.73 -2.81
N LEU A 141 -16.24 2.59 -2.06
CA LEU A 141 -16.77 1.28 -1.69
C LEU A 141 -17.09 0.41 -2.92
N ASP A 142 -17.71 1.00 -3.96
CA ASP A 142 -18.00 0.30 -5.21
C ASP A 142 -16.72 -0.19 -5.92
N ASP A 143 -15.63 0.59 -5.86
CA ASP A 143 -14.33 0.16 -6.38
C ASP A 143 -13.79 -1.03 -5.59
N ALA A 144 -13.85 -0.96 -4.26
CA ALA A 144 -13.38 -2.01 -3.37
C ALA A 144 -14.16 -3.31 -3.57
N GLN A 145 -15.49 -3.25 -3.67
CA GLN A 145 -16.33 -4.40 -3.98
C GLN A 145 -15.95 -5.02 -5.34
N ARG A 146 -15.76 -4.19 -6.37
CA ARG A 146 -15.34 -4.66 -7.70
C ARG A 146 -13.95 -5.29 -7.69
N ALA A 147 -13.01 -4.81 -6.88
CA ALA A 147 -11.67 -5.38 -6.77
C ALA A 147 -11.69 -6.87 -6.39
N PHE A 148 -12.65 -7.29 -5.55
CA PHE A 148 -12.78 -8.69 -5.12
C PHE A 148 -13.58 -9.59 -6.07
N GLN A 149 -14.29 -9.02 -7.06
CA GLN A 149 -15.02 -9.81 -8.05
C GLN A 149 -14.10 -10.53 -9.05
N SER A 150 -12.86 -10.06 -9.20
CA SER A 150 -11.87 -10.66 -10.09
C SER A 150 -11.12 -11.82 -9.43
N THR A 151 -10.65 -12.78 -10.23
CA THR A 151 -9.77 -13.86 -9.76
C THR A 151 -8.33 -13.36 -9.60
N GLN A 152 -7.65 -13.79 -8.54
CA GLN A 152 -6.24 -13.49 -8.33
C GLN A 152 -5.38 -14.00 -9.50
N ALA A 153 -4.67 -13.09 -10.16
CA ALA A 153 -3.62 -13.43 -11.12
C ALA A 153 -2.24 -13.20 -10.48
N PHE A 154 -1.36 -14.18 -10.54
CA PHE A 154 -0.01 -14.08 -9.95
C PHE A 154 1.07 -13.67 -10.95
N ASN A 155 0.74 -13.55 -12.24
CA ASN A 155 1.70 -13.33 -13.33
C ASN A 155 2.54 -12.05 -13.13
N THR A 156 1.94 -11.00 -12.57
CA THR A 156 2.63 -9.73 -12.29
C THR A 156 3.65 -9.84 -11.16
N LEU A 157 3.56 -10.88 -10.32
CA LEU A 157 4.49 -11.14 -9.21
C LEU A 157 5.66 -12.05 -9.61
N GLU A 158 5.52 -12.83 -10.70
CA GLU A 158 6.50 -13.86 -11.10
C GLU A 158 7.89 -13.29 -11.42
N HIS A 159 7.97 -12.02 -11.81
CA HIS A 159 9.21 -11.33 -12.16
C HIS A 159 10.04 -10.89 -10.94
N GLY A 160 9.67 -11.33 -9.74
CA GLY A 160 10.29 -10.89 -8.49
C GLY A 160 9.76 -9.51 -8.09
N VAL A 161 9.00 -9.47 -7.01
CA VAL A 161 8.47 -8.23 -6.44
C VAL A 161 9.02 -8.09 -5.04
N TYR A 162 9.58 -6.92 -4.72
CA TYR A 162 9.98 -6.61 -3.35
C TYR A 162 8.74 -6.56 -2.47
N VAL A 163 8.87 -7.00 -1.21
CA VAL A 163 7.78 -6.93 -0.23
C VAL A 163 7.29 -5.48 -0.07
N GLY A 164 8.21 -4.50 -0.11
CA GLY A 164 7.85 -3.06 -0.08
C GLY A 164 7.07 -2.57 -1.30
N ASP A 165 7.11 -3.30 -2.41
CA ASP A 165 6.42 -2.99 -3.67
C ASP A 165 5.18 -3.87 -3.90
N ALA A 166 4.68 -4.50 -2.85
CA ALA A 166 3.49 -5.33 -2.88
C ALA A 166 2.36 -4.73 -2.04
N THR A 167 1.16 -4.77 -2.60
CA THR A 167 -0.09 -4.36 -1.96
C THR A 167 -0.99 -5.58 -1.77
N VAL A 168 -1.70 -5.65 -0.65
CA VAL A 168 -2.63 -6.70 -0.31
C VAL A 168 -4.00 -6.08 -0.06
N ASP A 169 -5.02 -6.55 -0.76
CA ASP A 169 -6.41 -6.23 -0.46
C ASP A 169 -7.01 -7.37 0.37
N VAL A 170 -7.75 -7.02 1.42
CA VAL A 170 -8.39 -7.94 2.37
C VAL A 170 -9.86 -7.57 2.52
N LEU A 171 -10.73 -8.58 2.50
CA LEU A 171 -12.15 -8.50 2.86
C LEU A 171 -12.39 -9.45 4.03
#